data_AF-A0A1Q8DQX4-F1
#
_entry.id   AF-A0A1Q8DQX4-F1
#
_cell.length_a   1.000
_cell.length_b   1.000
_cell.length_c   1.000
_cell.angle_alpha   90.00
_cell.angle_beta   90.00
_cell.angle_gamma   90.00
#
_symmetry.space_group_name_H-M   'P 1'
#
loop_
_entity.id
_entity.type
_entity.pdbx_description
1 polymer ?
#
loop_
_entity_poly.entity_id
_entity_poly.type
_entity_poly.pdbx_seq_one_letter_code
_entity_poly.pdbx_strand_id
1 'polypeptide(L)'
;MNETENLDAVDMPGMEAFTFGDPIPVMEQWQSLYWGECHNHQLWYAPPYDPDALSKTMRASPHHSSAIFVKRNILASTFIPHPLLSHRDFSKLALDHLTFGNAYVERVQSRSKKTMKLNVPLGKYMRVGTDGKSYYFATHSWAEPHKYKAENICHIIEPDVNQEVYGAPEYLSALNAAWLDESATLFRRKYYLNGSHAGYILYINDPATNKEDIDAIRKALKDSKGPGNFRNLFMYSPNGKKDGIQILPISEVSANDDFFKIKEASRIDIAAAHRVPPQLMGASPTNAAGFGDLIKAARVFAVNELMPLQQTMLQINDWLGEEVIRFKDYSLLKDED
;
A
#
# COMPACT_ATOMS: atom_id res chain seq x y z
N MET A 1 55.35 40.54 38.67
CA MET A 1 54.52 39.46 39.24
C MET A 1 53.08 39.81 38.95
N ASN A 2 52.45 39.05 38.08
CA ASN A 2 51.03 38.70 38.11
C ASN A 2 50.87 37.64 37.02
N GLU A 3 50.84 36.39 37.46
CA GLU A 3 50.66 35.19 36.66
C GLU A 3 49.25 35.21 36.06
N THR A 4 49.16 35.09 34.74
CA THR A 4 47.94 34.70 34.05
C THR A 4 47.80 33.19 34.17
N GLU A 5 46.92 32.73 35.06
CA GLU A 5 46.45 31.35 35.09
C GLU A 5 45.61 31.09 33.83
N ASN A 6 46.09 30.16 33.00
CA ASN A 6 45.33 29.54 31.94
C ASN A 6 44.24 28.67 32.60
N LEU A 7 42.98 29.09 32.49
CA LEU A 7 41.85 28.23 32.78
C LEU A 7 41.67 27.28 31.60
N ASP A 8 42.19 26.07 31.72
CA ASP A 8 41.90 24.97 30.81
C ASP A 8 40.38 24.76 30.76
N ALA A 9 39.79 25.00 29.59
CA ALA A 9 38.39 24.71 29.33
C ALA A 9 38.17 23.20 29.43
N VAL A 10 37.46 22.77 30.47
CA VAL A 10 37.00 21.39 30.64
C VAL A 10 36.01 21.09 29.52
N ASP A 11 36.44 20.27 28.55
CA ASP A 11 35.58 19.72 27.50
C ASP A 11 34.57 18.78 28.16
N MET A 12 33.36 19.29 28.42
CA MET A 12 32.27 18.47 28.94
C MET A 12 31.79 17.52 27.83
N PRO A 13 31.69 16.20 28.09
CA PRO A 13 31.20 15.26 27.09
C PRO A 13 29.78 15.65 26.67
N GLY A 14 29.62 15.99 25.39
CA GLY A 14 28.36 16.43 24.81
C GLY A 14 27.27 15.39 24.99
N MET A 15 26.16 15.80 25.61
CA MET A 15 24.93 15.02 25.69
C MET A 15 24.24 15.09 24.32
N GLU A 16 24.30 14.01 23.54
CA GLU A 16 23.50 13.87 22.32
C GLU A 16 22.09 13.38 22.68
N ALA A 17 21.09 14.23 22.44
CA ALA A 17 19.68 13.87 22.53
C ALA A 17 19.08 13.76 21.12
N PHE A 18 18.41 12.65 20.81
CA PHE A 18 17.63 12.50 19.59
C PHE A 18 16.24 13.10 19.80
N THR A 19 15.87 14.09 19.01
CA THR A 19 14.50 14.63 18.95
C THR A 19 13.65 13.81 18.01
N PHE A 20 12.41 13.51 18.41
CA PHE A 20 11.38 13.07 17.48
C PHE A 20 11.00 14.25 16.57
N GLY A 21 10.88 14.01 15.27
CA GLY A 21 10.46 15.04 14.31
C GLY A 21 9.04 15.54 14.58
N ASP A 22 8.71 16.70 14.04
CA ASP A 22 7.41 17.32 14.22
C ASP A 22 6.26 16.44 13.67
N PRO A 23 5.08 16.44 14.32
CA PRO A 23 3.91 15.73 13.82
C PRO A 23 3.49 16.29 12.45
N ILE A 24 3.45 15.43 11.44
CA ILE A 24 2.99 15.80 10.08
C ILE A 24 1.45 15.71 10.06
N PRO A 25 0.72 16.78 9.67
CA PRO A 25 -0.73 16.74 9.54
C PRO A 25 -1.20 15.68 8.52
N VAL A 26 -2.21 14.88 8.89
CA VAL A 26 -2.77 13.80 8.05
C VAL A 26 -3.31 14.32 6.70
N MET A 27 -3.83 15.55 6.69
CA MET A 27 -4.32 16.21 5.48
C MET A 27 -3.22 16.43 4.42
N GLU A 28 -1.97 16.65 4.83
CA GLU A 28 -0.86 16.92 3.90
C GLU A 28 -0.43 15.66 3.13
N GLN A 29 -0.52 14.48 3.78
CA GLN A 29 -0.22 13.21 3.12
C GLN A 29 -1.33 12.76 2.17
N TRP A 30 -2.60 13.04 2.48
CA TRP A 30 -3.72 12.78 1.57
C TRP A 30 -3.62 13.59 0.27
N GLN A 31 -3.33 14.89 0.38
CA GLN A 31 -3.11 15.79 -0.76
C GLN A 31 -1.88 15.40 -1.59
N SER A 32 -0.93 14.66 -1.02
CA SER A 32 0.26 14.22 -1.76
C SER A 32 -0.05 13.16 -2.82
N LEU A 33 -1.06 12.32 -2.57
CA LEU A 33 -1.38 11.19 -3.44
C LEU A 33 -2.61 11.43 -4.31
N TYR A 34 -3.57 12.24 -3.85
CA TYR A 34 -4.75 12.62 -4.62
C TYR A 34 -4.85 14.14 -4.69
N TRP A 35 -4.72 14.68 -5.90
CA TRP A 35 -4.62 16.11 -6.18
C TRP A 35 -5.98 16.77 -6.47
N GLY A 36 -7.06 15.99 -6.54
CA GLY A 36 -8.41 16.48 -6.82
C GLY A 36 -8.65 16.75 -8.31
N GLU A 37 -7.94 17.71 -8.88
CA GLU A 37 -8.06 18.06 -10.30
C GLU A 37 -6.97 17.41 -11.17
N CYS A 38 -7.29 17.21 -12.44
CA CYS A 38 -6.34 16.70 -13.41
C CYS A 38 -5.51 17.86 -14.01
N HIS A 39 -4.20 17.88 -13.73
CA HIS A 39 -3.31 18.90 -14.28
C HIS A 39 -2.97 18.65 -15.76
N ASN A 40 -2.85 19.72 -16.54
CA ASN A 40 -2.51 19.64 -17.96
C ASN A 40 -0.98 19.57 -18.16
N HIS A 41 -0.49 18.48 -18.78
CA HIS A 41 0.93 18.26 -19.11
C HIS A 41 1.19 18.42 -20.62
N GLN A 42 0.67 19.50 -21.22
CA GLN A 42 0.72 19.84 -22.65
C GLN A 42 0.00 18.82 -23.56
N LEU A 43 0.50 17.59 -23.66
CA LEU A 43 -0.03 16.54 -24.53
C LEU A 43 -1.21 15.78 -23.92
N TRP A 44 -1.23 15.62 -22.60
CA TRP A 44 -2.25 14.86 -21.88
C TRP A 44 -2.47 15.41 -20.47
N TYR A 45 -3.58 15.02 -19.87
CA TYR A 45 -3.87 15.26 -18.46
C TYR A 45 -3.11 14.27 -17.58
N ALA A 46 -2.54 14.74 -16.48
CA ALA A 46 -2.06 13.89 -15.40
C ALA A 46 -3.27 13.28 -14.67
N PRO A 47 -3.26 11.98 -14.32
CA PRO A 47 -4.27 11.39 -13.44
C PRO A 47 -4.34 12.15 -12.12
N PRO A 48 -5.50 12.16 -11.43
CA PRO A 48 -5.68 12.91 -10.18
C PRO A 48 -4.95 12.26 -9.00
N TYR A 49 -4.21 11.18 -9.23
CA TYR A 49 -3.34 10.51 -8.25
C TYR A 49 -2.09 9.95 -8.93
N ASP A 50 -1.09 9.55 -8.14
CA ASP A 50 0.09 8.84 -8.65
C ASP A 50 -0.21 7.35 -8.96
N PRO A 51 -0.26 6.91 -10.25
CA PRO A 51 -0.55 5.53 -10.60
C PRO A 51 0.56 4.56 -10.17
N ASP A 52 1.82 5.02 -10.07
CA ASP A 52 2.92 4.20 -9.57
C ASP A 52 2.75 3.91 -8.09
N ALA A 53 2.38 4.93 -7.31
CA ALA A 53 2.14 4.77 -5.89
C ALA A 53 0.93 3.87 -5.60
N LEU A 54 -0.18 3.99 -6.34
CA LEU A 54 -1.30 3.03 -6.23
C LEU A 54 -0.86 1.61 -6.60
N SER A 55 -0.07 1.45 -7.67
CA SER A 55 0.41 0.12 -8.09
C SER A 55 1.33 -0.56 -7.05
N LYS A 56 2.05 0.23 -6.24
CA LYS A 56 2.83 -0.27 -5.09
C LYS A 56 1.93 -0.56 -3.90
N THR A 57 0.99 0.34 -3.61
CA THR A 57 0.03 0.22 -2.50
C THR A 57 -0.85 -1.02 -2.60
N MET A 58 -1.15 -1.47 -3.83
CA MET A 58 -1.76 -2.76 -4.10
C MET A 58 -1.12 -3.95 -3.37
N ARG A 59 0.15 -3.85 -2.96
CA ARG A 59 0.89 -4.90 -2.24
C ARG A 59 1.27 -4.52 -0.81
N ALA A 60 0.85 -3.35 -0.33
CA ALA A 60 1.19 -2.85 1.01
C ALA A 60 0.54 -3.69 2.11
N SER A 61 -0.72 -4.10 1.92
CA SER A 61 -1.46 -4.93 2.87
C SER A 61 -2.09 -6.16 2.23
N PRO A 62 -2.03 -7.34 2.87
CA PRO A 62 -2.75 -8.53 2.42
C PRO A 62 -4.27 -8.31 2.39
N HIS A 63 -4.83 -7.52 3.31
CA HIS A 63 -6.27 -7.24 3.33
C HIS A 63 -6.69 -6.37 2.15
N HIS A 64 -5.87 -5.37 1.79
CA HIS A 64 -6.13 -4.51 0.64
C HIS A 64 -6.03 -5.29 -0.68
N SER A 65 -4.95 -6.06 -0.87
CA SER A 65 -4.73 -6.86 -2.07
C SER A 65 -5.76 -7.99 -2.24
N SER A 66 -6.10 -8.69 -1.16
CA SER A 66 -7.05 -9.80 -1.17
C SER A 66 -8.45 -9.32 -1.59
N ALA A 67 -8.91 -8.17 -1.08
CA ALA A 67 -10.19 -7.57 -1.45
C ALA A 67 -10.32 -7.34 -2.97
N ILE A 68 -9.29 -6.76 -3.58
CA ILE A 68 -9.27 -6.49 -5.03
C ILE A 68 -9.19 -7.80 -5.82
N PHE A 69 -8.33 -8.74 -5.40
CA PHE A 69 -8.19 -10.00 -6.12
C PHE A 69 -9.43 -10.88 -6.03
N VAL A 70 -10.16 -10.89 -4.91
CA VAL A 70 -11.40 -11.67 -4.80
C VAL A 70 -12.49 -11.07 -5.69
N LYS A 71 -12.69 -9.74 -5.69
CA LYS A 71 -13.60 -9.06 -6.62
C LYS A 71 -13.27 -9.42 -8.07
N ARG A 72 -12.00 -9.27 -8.46
CA ARG A 72 -11.50 -9.61 -9.80
C ARG A 72 -11.73 -11.07 -10.16
N ASN A 73 -11.44 -12.00 -9.25
CA ASN A 73 -11.59 -13.43 -9.49
C ASN A 73 -13.05 -13.82 -9.68
N ILE A 74 -13.96 -13.27 -8.87
CA ILE A 74 -15.39 -13.57 -9.02
C ILE A 74 -15.91 -12.98 -10.33
N LEU A 75 -15.60 -11.71 -10.65
CA LEU A 75 -15.95 -11.10 -11.94
C LEU A 75 -15.47 -11.96 -13.12
N ALA A 76 -14.20 -12.35 -13.12
CA ALA A 76 -13.63 -13.18 -14.18
C ALA A 76 -14.31 -14.57 -14.24
N SER A 77 -14.64 -15.17 -13.09
CA SER A 77 -15.34 -16.46 -13.03
C SER A 77 -16.76 -16.40 -13.61
N THR A 78 -17.42 -15.24 -13.53
CA THR A 78 -18.75 -14.98 -14.09
C THR A 78 -18.70 -14.56 -15.56
N PHE A 79 -17.57 -14.09 -16.06
CA PHE A 79 -17.42 -13.67 -17.45
C PHE A 79 -17.49 -14.87 -18.40
N ILE A 80 -18.23 -14.72 -19.50
CA ILE A 80 -18.34 -15.70 -20.59
C ILE A 80 -17.34 -15.29 -21.68
N PRO A 81 -16.25 -16.05 -21.90
CA PRO A 81 -15.22 -15.69 -22.88
C PRO A 81 -15.75 -15.50 -24.29
N HIS A 82 -15.19 -14.53 -25.00
CA HIS A 82 -15.56 -14.19 -26.38
C HIS A 82 -14.35 -14.30 -27.31
N PRO A 83 -14.50 -14.67 -28.60
CA PRO A 83 -13.38 -14.70 -29.54
C PRO A 83 -12.59 -13.38 -29.63
N LEU A 84 -13.24 -12.25 -29.40
CA LEU A 84 -12.60 -10.92 -29.40
C LEU A 84 -11.93 -10.54 -28.08
N LEU A 85 -12.36 -11.13 -26.95
CA LEU A 85 -11.88 -10.78 -25.61
C LEU A 85 -11.73 -12.05 -24.75
N SER A 86 -10.48 -12.40 -24.47
CA SER A 86 -10.15 -13.58 -23.68
C SER A 86 -10.47 -13.39 -22.20
N HIS A 87 -10.67 -14.49 -21.47
CA HIS A 87 -10.81 -14.46 -20.00
C HIS A 87 -9.63 -13.76 -19.32
N ARG A 88 -8.41 -13.95 -19.83
CA ARG A 88 -7.20 -13.30 -19.28
C ARG A 88 -7.25 -11.78 -19.47
N ASP A 89 -7.66 -11.33 -20.65
CA ASP A 89 -7.70 -9.90 -20.95
C ASP A 89 -8.87 -9.23 -20.19
N PHE A 90 -10.01 -9.89 -20.04
CA PHE A 90 -11.08 -9.43 -19.14
C PHE A 90 -10.62 -9.36 -17.68
N SER A 91 -9.91 -10.39 -17.19
CA SER A 91 -9.33 -10.39 -15.84
C SER A 91 -8.35 -9.24 -15.62
N LYS A 92 -7.64 -8.79 -16.66
CA LYS A 92 -6.76 -7.62 -16.62
C LYS A 92 -7.58 -6.32 -16.57
N LEU A 93 -8.61 -6.21 -17.40
CA LEU A 93 -9.52 -5.07 -17.44
C LEU A 93 -10.15 -4.81 -16.07
N ALA A 94 -10.72 -5.85 -15.46
CA ALA A 94 -11.31 -5.77 -14.13
C ALA A 94 -10.29 -5.37 -13.06
N LEU A 95 -9.05 -5.87 -13.14
CA LEU A 95 -7.99 -5.50 -12.21
C LEU A 95 -7.61 -4.01 -12.34
N ASP A 96 -7.45 -3.50 -13.56
CA ASP A 96 -7.10 -2.10 -13.79
C ASP A 96 -8.21 -1.17 -13.29
N HIS A 97 -9.48 -1.48 -13.57
CA HIS A 97 -10.61 -0.72 -13.02
C HIS A 97 -10.62 -0.74 -11.49
N LEU A 98 -10.49 -1.91 -10.87
CA LEU A 98 -10.52 -2.02 -9.41
C LEU A 98 -9.34 -1.32 -8.74
N THR A 99 -8.18 -1.25 -9.40
CA THR A 99 -6.94 -0.66 -8.85
C THR A 99 -6.85 0.85 -9.08
N PHE A 100 -7.27 1.31 -10.25
CA PHE A 100 -7.07 2.70 -10.65
C PHE A 100 -8.38 3.46 -10.77
N GLY A 101 -9.55 2.84 -10.65
CA GLY A 101 -10.80 3.45 -11.10
C GLY A 101 -10.82 3.72 -12.61
N ASN A 102 -9.87 3.14 -13.35
CA ASN A 102 -9.66 3.42 -14.77
C ASN A 102 -9.32 2.13 -15.51
N ALA A 103 -10.10 1.80 -16.52
CA ALA A 103 -9.89 0.64 -17.39
C ALA A 103 -10.02 1.05 -18.85
N TYR A 104 -9.22 0.42 -19.73
CA TYR A 104 -9.16 0.80 -21.13
C TYR A 104 -9.28 -0.44 -22.03
N VAL A 105 -10.04 -0.29 -23.12
CA VAL A 105 -10.15 -1.30 -24.18
C VAL A 105 -9.83 -0.65 -25.52
N GLU A 106 -8.83 -1.18 -26.22
CA GLU A 106 -8.51 -0.83 -27.59
C GLU A 106 -9.26 -1.75 -28.57
N ARG A 107 -10.05 -1.16 -29.46
CA ARG A 107 -10.65 -1.85 -30.61
C ARG A 107 -9.63 -1.91 -31.75
N VAL A 108 -9.03 -3.08 -31.94
CA VAL A 108 -8.13 -3.31 -33.08
C VAL A 108 -8.97 -3.63 -34.32
N GLN A 109 -8.85 -2.80 -35.34
CA GLN A 109 -9.62 -2.92 -36.59
C GLN A 109 -8.76 -3.37 -37.77
N SER A 110 -9.36 -4.10 -38.70
CA SER A 110 -8.78 -4.35 -40.02
C SER A 110 -8.83 -3.09 -40.89
N ARG A 111 -8.18 -3.13 -42.08
CA ARG A 111 -8.32 -2.06 -43.09
C ARG A 111 -9.77 -1.81 -43.53
N SER A 112 -10.66 -2.80 -43.40
CA SER A 112 -12.09 -2.67 -43.70
C SER A 112 -12.94 -2.21 -42.50
N LYS A 113 -12.31 -1.75 -41.40
CA LYS A 113 -12.95 -1.34 -40.13
C LYS A 113 -13.66 -2.46 -39.35
N LYS A 114 -13.47 -3.72 -39.73
CA LYS A 114 -13.98 -4.86 -38.95
C LYS A 114 -13.18 -5.00 -37.66
N THR A 115 -13.84 -5.19 -36.51
CA THR A 115 -13.17 -5.53 -35.25
C THR A 115 -12.49 -6.88 -35.38
N MET A 116 -11.18 -6.91 -35.15
CA MET A 116 -10.38 -8.13 -35.20
C MET A 116 -10.13 -8.69 -33.80
N LYS A 117 -9.91 -7.81 -32.83
CA LYS A 117 -9.63 -8.15 -31.44
C LYS A 117 -9.86 -6.94 -30.54
N LEU A 118 -10.18 -7.19 -29.28
CA LEU A 118 -10.08 -6.21 -28.20
C LEU A 118 -8.78 -6.42 -27.43
N ASN A 119 -7.96 -5.38 -27.36
CA ASN A 119 -6.80 -5.35 -26.50
C ASN A 119 -7.13 -4.55 -25.24
N VAL A 120 -6.51 -4.91 -24.13
CA VAL A 120 -6.65 -4.19 -22.86
C VAL A 120 -5.28 -3.60 -22.54
N PRO A 121 -4.97 -2.34 -22.93
CA PRO A 121 -3.73 -1.70 -22.52
C PRO A 121 -3.68 -1.53 -21.01
N LEU A 122 -2.47 -1.44 -20.43
CA LEU A 122 -2.31 -1.26 -18.98
C LEU A 122 -2.80 0.13 -18.57
N GLY A 123 -3.85 0.21 -17.74
CA GLY A 123 -4.44 1.47 -17.30
C GLY A 123 -3.44 2.40 -16.62
N LYS A 124 -2.47 1.85 -15.88
CA LYS A 124 -1.35 2.58 -15.27
C LYS A 124 -0.63 3.55 -16.21
N TYR A 125 -0.47 3.16 -17.49
CA TYR A 125 0.32 3.89 -18.48
C TYR A 125 -0.53 4.65 -19.50
N MET A 126 -1.86 4.50 -19.46
CA MET A 126 -2.75 5.23 -20.34
C MET A 126 -2.89 6.68 -19.88
N ARG A 127 -2.93 7.60 -20.83
CA ARG A 127 -3.13 9.03 -20.61
C ARG A 127 -4.18 9.58 -21.56
N VAL A 128 -5.08 10.43 -21.06
CA VAL A 128 -6.11 11.14 -21.83
C VAL A 128 -5.49 12.40 -22.43
N GLY A 129 -5.53 12.52 -23.76
CA GLY A 129 -5.04 13.68 -24.48
C GLY A 129 -5.81 14.96 -24.16
N THR A 130 -5.12 16.09 -24.12
CA THR A 130 -5.73 17.42 -23.90
C THR A 130 -6.51 17.92 -25.11
N ASP A 131 -6.35 17.27 -26.27
CA ASP A 131 -7.05 17.55 -27.51
C ASP A 131 -8.48 16.97 -27.55
N GLY A 132 -8.88 16.19 -26.54
CA GLY A 132 -10.16 15.50 -26.47
C GLY A 132 -10.37 14.42 -27.54
N LYS A 133 -9.34 14.06 -28.30
CA LYS A 133 -9.41 13.18 -29.47
C LYS A 133 -8.39 12.05 -29.45
N SER A 134 -7.55 12.01 -28.42
CA SER A 134 -6.40 11.13 -28.35
C SER A 134 -6.25 10.49 -26.98
N TYR A 135 -5.70 9.27 -26.99
CA TYR A 135 -5.12 8.66 -25.81
C TYR A 135 -3.66 8.33 -26.09
N TYR A 136 -2.86 8.24 -25.04
CA TYR A 136 -1.44 7.95 -25.15
C TYR A 136 -1.06 6.81 -24.21
N PHE A 137 -0.26 5.87 -24.70
CA PHE A 137 0.44 4.91 -23.86
C PHE A 137 1.82 5.47 -23.51
N ALA A 138 1.95 6.03 -22.31
CA ALA A 138 3.16 6.66 -21.83
C ALA A 138 3.81 5.81 -20.74
N THR A 139 4.98 5.26 -21.05
CA THR A 139 5.83 4.56 -20.07
C THR A 139 6.99 5.47 -19.66
N HIS A 140 7.68 5.15 -18.57
CA HIS A 140 8.91 5.83 -18.17
C HIS A 140 10.10 5.57 -19.12
N SER A 141 9.87 4.91 -20.26
CA SER A 141 10.92 4.70 -21.26
C SER A 141 11.13 5.95 -22.11
N TRP A 142 12.32 6.08 -22.69
CA TRP A 142 12.70 7.22 -23.54
C TRP A 142 12.05 7.16 -24.94
N ALA A 143 11.19 6.17 -25.20
CA ALA A 143 10.49 6.04 -26.45
C ALA A 143 9.33 7.04 -26.53
N GLU A 144 9.04 7.51 -27.73
CA GLU A 144 7.86 8.34 -27.96
C GLU A 144 6.57 7.58 -27.53
N PRO A 145 5.67 8.24 -26.79
CA PRO A 145 4.41 7.63 -26.37
C PRO A 145 3.60 7.16 -27.58
N HIS A 146 3.06 5.95 -27.50
CA HIS A 146 2.19 5.44 -28.56
C HIS A 146 0.84 6.16 -28.51
N LYS A 147 0.46 6.81 -29.62
CA LYS A 147 -0.79 7.57 -29.74
C LYS A 147 -1.92 6.69 -30.29
N TYR A 148 -3.01 6.61 -29.54
CA TYR A 148 -4.28 6.03 -29.97
C TYR A 148 -5.26 7.12 -30.42
N LYS A 149 -6.14 6.76 -31.35
CA LYS A 149 -7.31 7.57 -31.67
C LYS A 149 -8.40 7.33 -30.63
N ALA A 150 -9.07 8.39 -30.17
CA ALA A 150 -10.15 8.28 -29.17
C ALA A 150 -11.27 7.32 -29.61
N GLU A 151 -11.63 7.31 -30.89
CA GLU A 151 -12.65 6.41 -31.46
C GLU A 151 -12.33 4.91 -31.28
N ASN A 152 -11.06 4.56 -31.04
CA ASN A 152 -10.62 3.17 -30.86
C ASN A 152 -10.40 2.80 -29.39
N ILE A 153 -10.58 3.73 -28.45
CA ILE A 153 -10.40 3.48 -27.02
C ILE A 153 -11.74 3.65 -26.30
N CYS A 154 -12.17 2.59 -25.63
CA CYS A 154 -13.17 2.67 -24.58
C CYS A 154 -12.46 2.92 -23.26
N HIS A 155 -12.79 4.01 -22.58
CA HIS A 155 -12.28 4.34 -21.25
C HIS A 155 -13.43 4.20 -20.25
N ILE A 156 -13.32 3.19 -19.40
CA ILE A 156 -14.24 2.94 -18.29
C ILE A 156 -13.70 3.66 -17.06
N ILE A 157 -14.53 4.55 -16.51
CA ILE A 157 -14.20 5.49 -15.45
C ILE A 157 -15.09 5.18 -14.24
N GLU A 158 -14.46 5.00 -13.07
CA GLU A 158 -15.15 5.10 -11.79
C GLU A 158 -15.39 6.59 -11.48
N PRO A 159 -16.64 7.06 -11.37
CA PRO A 159 -16.93 8.48 -11.21
C PRO A 159 -16.21 9.13 -10.02
N ASP A 160 -15.71 10.34 -10.22
CA ASP A 160 -15.02 11.13 -9.20
C ASP A 160 -15.72 12.48 -9.02
N VAL A 161 -15.74 12.98 -7.79
CA VAL A 161 -16.45 14.23 -7.45
C VAL A 161 -15.67 15.49 -7.79
N ASN A 162 -14.35 15.38 -7.99
CA ASN A 162 -13.49 16.55 -8.22
C ASN A 162 -13.13 16.78 -9.69
N GLN A 163 -13.32 15.79 -10.57
CA GLN A 163 -12.96 15.88 -11.99
C GLN A 163 -13.66 14.79 -12.84
N GLU A 164 -13.70 14.98 -14.16
CA GLU A 164 -14.44 14.12 -15.13
C GLU A 164 -13.53 13.42 -16.17
N VAL A 165 -12.21 13.59 -16.07
CA VAL A 165 -11.24 13.12 -17.09
C VAL A 165 -10.78 11.69 -16.83
N TYR A 166 -10.53 11.34 -15.57
CA TYR A 166 -10.16 10.01 -15.12
C TYR A 166 -11.16 9.55 -14.05
N GLY A 167 -11.11 8.28 -13.69
CA GLY A 167 -11.76 7.80 -12.48
C GLY A 167 -10.85 7.84 -11.27
N ALA A 168 -11.43 7.65 -10.09
CA ALA A 168 -10.72 7.51 -8.83
C ALA A 168 -11.25 6.29 -8.07
N PRO A 169 -10.38 5.38 -7.58
CA PRO A 169 -10.87 4.19 -6.90
C PRO A 169 -11.44 4.55 -5.53
N GLU A 170 -12.58 3.96 -5.16
CA GLU A 170 -13.27 4.30 -3.91
C GLU A 170 -12.43 4.04 -2.64
N TYR A 171 -11.48 3.10 -2.72
CA TYR A 171 -10.65 2.73 -1.59
C TYR A 171 -9.60 3.79 -1.22
N LEU A 172 -9.46 4.88 -1.99
CA LEU A 172 -8.47 5.92 -1.70
C LEU A 172 -8.53 6.31 -0.22
N SER A 173 -9.72 6.37 0.38
CA SER A 173 -9.95 6.73 1.79
C SER A 173 -9.23 5.85 2.81
N ALA A 174 -8.92 4.60 2.45
CA ALA A 174 -8.23 3.63 3.30
C ALA A 174 -6.74 3.48 2.98
N LEU A 175 -6.13 4.36 2.17
CA LEU A 175 -4.70 4.29 1.87
C LEU A 175 -3.82 4.40 3.12
N ASN A 176 -4.14 5.33 4.02
CA ASN A 176 -3.43 5.48 5.28
C ASN A 176 -3.54 4.23 6.16
N ALA A 177 -4.72 3.59 6.19
CA ALA A 177 -4.91 2.34 6.91
C ALA A 177 -4.05 1.21 6.31
N ALA A 178 -3.95 1.11 4.99
CA ALA A 178 -3.12 0.13 4.29
C ALA A 178 -1.61 0.34 4.54
N TRP A 179 -1.12 1.58 4.49
CA TRP A 179 0.29 1.88 4.77
C TRP A 179 0.63 1.76 6.25
N LEU A 180 -0.32 2.04 7.14
CA LEU A 180 -0.15 1.81 8.57
C LEU A 180 -0.06 0.29 8.87
N ASP A 181 -0.87 -0.53 8.21
CA ASP A 181 -0.79 -2.00 8.27
C ASP A 181 0.56 -2.53 7.79
N GLU A 182 1.06 -1.99 6.67
CA GLU A 182 2.39 -2.30 6.13
C GLU A 182 3.49 -1.89 7.13
N SER A 183 3.43 -0.67 7.63
CA SER A 183 4.41 -0.12 8.58
C SER A 183 4.47 -0.92 9.87
N ALA A 184 3.32 -1.30 10.43
CA ALA A 184 3.25 -2.18 11.60
C ALA A 184 3.87 -3.55 11.32
N THR A 185 3.66 -4.10 10.13
CA THR A 185 4.24 -5.38 9.71
C THR A 185 5.76 -5.28 9.54
N LEU A 186 6.26 -4.22 8.89
CA LEU A 186 7.68 -3.94 8.73
C LEU A 186 8.37 -3.71 10.08
N PHE A 187 7.72 -2.99 10.99
CA PHE A 187 8.21 -2.77 12.34
C PHE A 187 8.35 -4.11 13.06
N ARG A 188 7.32 -4.95 13.09
CA ARG A 188 7.37 -6.29 13.73
C ARG A 188 8.48 -7.16 13.14
N ARG A 189 8.68 -7.12 11.82
CA ARG A 189 9.77 -7.85 11.16
C ARG A 189 11.15 -7.31 11.58
N LYS A 190 11.34 -5.99 11.63
CA LYS A 190 12.58 -5.37 12.11
C LYS A 190 12.82 -5.66 13.59
N TYR A 191 11.79 -5.59 14.42
CA TYR A 191 11.84 -5.92 15.84
C TYR A 191 12.27 -7.37 16.06
N TYR A 192 11.71 -8.32 15.29
CA TYR A 192 12.11 -9.72 15.32
C TYR A 192 13.56 -9.93 14.85
N LEU A 193 13.96 -9.35 13.72
CA LEU A 193 15.31 -9.50 13.16
C LEU A 193 16.39 -8.88 14.05
N ASN A 194 16.08 -7.76 14.70
CA ASN A 194 17.03 -7.01 15.53
C ASN A 194 17.03 -7.48 17.00
N GLY A 195 16.26 -8.52 17.34
CA GLY A 195 16.38 -9.23 18.61
C GLY A 195 15.76 -8.55 19.83
N SER A 196 14.50 -8.09 19.76
CA SER A 196 13.71 -7.63 20.94
C SER A 196 14.47 -6.75 21.94
N HIS A 197 15.34 -5.86 21.46
CA HIS A 197 16.02 -4.95 22.37
C HIS A 197 15.23 -3.65 22.41
N ALA A 198 14.36 -3.54 23.42
CA ALA A 198 14.23 -2.27 24.09
C ALA A 198 15.65 -1.75 24.32
N GLY A 199 15.96 -0.56 23.79
CA GLY A 199 17.27 0.03 24.05
C GLY A 199 17.51 0.07 25.57
N TYR A 200 18.75 -0.09 26.00
CA TYR A 200 19.13 0.17 27.38
C TYR A 200 20.19 1.25 27.38
N ILE A 201 20.18 2.08 28.42
CA ILE A 201 21.24 3.06 28.65
C ILE A 201 22.27 2.36 29.53
N LEU A 202 23.45 2.08 28.97
CA LEU A 202 24.60 1.67 29.76
C LEU A 202 25.23 2.92 30.37
N TYR A 203 24.98 3.13 31.66
CA TYR A 203 25.50 4.24 32.43
C TYR A 203 26.76 3.79 33.18
N ILE A 204 27.91 4.40 32.86
CA ILE A 204 29.19 4.13 33.53
C ILE A 204 29.59 5.39 34.30
N ASN A 205 29.72 5.27 35.62
CA ASN A 205 30.07 6.37 36.54
C ASN A 205 31.26 5.99 37.43
N ASP A 206 32.02 4.94 37.05
CA ASP A 206 33.19 4.51 37.80
C ASP A 206 34.46 5.29 37.39
N PRO A 207 35.06 6.10 38.29
CA PRO A 207 36.27 6.86 37.99
C PRO A 207 37.52 6.00 37.75
N ALA A 208 37.46 4.68 38.02
CA ALA A 208 38.55 3.75 37.76
C ALA A 208 38.63 3.26 36.29
N THR A 209 37.70 3.66 35.42
CA THR A 209 37.65 3.19 34.03
C THR A 209 38.55 4.05 33.14
N ASN A 210 39.55 3.45 32.50
CA ASN A 210 40.40 4.17 31.55
C ASN A 210 39.65 4.41 30.22
N LYS A 211 40.15 5.33 29.39
CA LYS A 211 39.52 5.70 28.10
C LYS A 211 39.52 4.54 27.09
N GLU A 212 40.54 3.69 27.13
CA GLU A 212 40.73 2.55 26.24
C GLU A 212 39.67 1.46 26.47
N ASP A 213 39.32 1.20 27.74
CA ASP A 213 38.29 0.26 28.15
C ASP A 213 36.90 0.76 27.77
N ILE A 214 36.64 2.07 27.91
CA ILE A 214 35.39 2.70 27.45
C ILE A 214 35.24 2.53 25.93
N ASP A 215 36.33 2.74 25.17
CA ASP A 215 36.33 2.60 23.72
C ASP A 215 36.17 1.13 23.29
N ALA A 216 36.75 0.18 24.03
CA ALA A 216 36.57 -1.25 23.82
C ALA A 216 35.13 -1.70 24.10
N ILE A 217 34.52 -1.21 25.18
CA ILE A 217 33.10 -1.46 25.50
C ILE A 217 32.20 -0.85 24.42
N ARG A 218 32.47 0.38 23.98
CA ARG A 218 31.73 1.03 22.90
C ARG A 218 31.82 0.23 21.60
N LYS A 219 33.01 -0.27 21.27
CA LYS A 219 33.24 -1.12 20.08
C LYS A 219 32.50 -2.45 20.21
N ALA A 220 32.60 -3.14 21.34
CA ALA A 220 31.90 -4.40 21.59
C ALA A 220 30.38 -4.23 21.49
N LEU A 221 29.82 -3.15 22.05
CA LEU A 221 28.40 -2.83 21.91
C LEU A 221 28.01 -2.52 20.46
N LYS A 222 28.84 -1.76 19.72
CA LYS A 222 28.60 -1.46 18.31
C LYS A 222 28.63 -2.72 17.44
N ASP A 223 29.59 -3.61 17.69
CA ASP A 223 29.77 -4.87 16.97
C ASP A 223 28.69 -5.91 17.36
N SER A 224 28.07 -5.77 18.54
CA SER A 224 26.93 -6.58 18.99
C SER A 224 25.59 -6.18 18.35
N LYS A 225 25.50 -5.01 17.69
CA LYS A 225 24.28 -4.59 16.99
C LYS A 225 24.16 -5.29 15.64
N GLY A 226 23.21 -6.22 15.51
CA GLY A 226 22.86 -6.86 14.23
C GLY A 226 22.09 -8.17 14.38
N PRO A 227 21.46 -8.67 13.29
CA PRO A 227 20.70 -9.92 13.32
C PRO A 227 21.59 -11.10 13.74
N GLY A 228 21.18 -11.81 14.79
CA GLY A 228 21.87 -13.00 15.31
C GLY A 228 23.01 -12.75 16.29
N ASN A 229 23.32 -11.49 16.66
CA ASN A 229 24.42 -11.16 17.59
C ASN A 229 23.96 -11.00 19.04
N PHE A 230 23.39 -12.06 19.63
CA PHE A 230 23.26 -12.13 21.09
C PHE A 230 24.59 -12.57 21.69
N ARG A 231 25.45 -11.62 22.04
CA ARG A 231 26.64 -11.88 22.85
C ARG A 231 26.49 -11.22 24.20
N ASN A 232 26.55 -12.02 25.26
CA ASN A 232 26.62 -11.50 26.62
C ASN A 232 27.90 -10.65 26.76
N LEU A 233 27.76 -9.38 27.13
CA LEU A 233 28.91 -8.53 27.45
C LEU A 233 29.34 -8.84 28.89
N PHE A 234 30.49 -9.50 29.05
CA PHE A 234 31.11 -9.74 30.34
C PHE A 234 32.15 -8.66 30.61
N MET A 235 32.01 -7.93 31.71
CA MET A 235 32.96 -6.91 32.15
C MET A 235 33.43 -7.21 33.56
N TYR A 236 34.75 -7.22 33.76
CA TYR A 236 35.39 -7.43 35.05
C TYR A 236 35.98 -6.10 35.54
N SER A 237 35.46 -5.58 36.65
CA SER A 237 35.95 -4.34 37.28
C SER A 237 36.39 -4.64 38.73
N PRO A 238 37.67 -4.96 38.96
CA PRO A 238 38.18 -5.18 40.31
C PRO A 238 38.18 -3.85 41.08
N ASN A 239 37.57 -3.83 42.27
CA ASN A 239 37.29 -2.64 43.09
C ASN A 239 36.20 -1.70 42.56
N GLY A 240 35.40 -2.12 41.57
CA GLY A 240 34.30 -1.30 41.06
C GLY A 240 33.21 -1.03 42.10
N LYS A 241 32.60 0.16 42.05
CA LYS A 241 31.48 0.52 42.94
C LYS A 241 30.18 -0.18 42.47
N LYS A 242 29.28 -0.47 43.41
CA LYS A 242 27.97 -1.10 43.14
C LYS A 242 27.15 -0.36 42.06
N ASP A 243 27.27 0.96 42.00
CA ASP A 243 26.61 1.83 41.01
C ASP A 243 27.56 2.36 39.92
N GLY A 244 28.77 1.79 39.82
CA GLY A 244 29.78 2.20 38.84
C GLY A 244 29.37 1.89 37.40
N ILE A 245 28.57 0.83 37.19
CA ILE A 245 28.01 0.45 35.89
C ILE A 245 26.57 0.02 36.08
N GLN A 246 25.64 0.70 35.41
CA GLN A 246 24.22 0.43 35.47
C GLN A 246 23.66 0.24 34.07
N ILE A 247 22.84 -0.81 33.91
CA ILE A 247 21.95 -0.96 32.76
C ILE A 247 20.62 -0.36 33.17
N LEU A 248 20.32 0.83 32.66
CA LEU A 248 19.01 1.44 32.83
C LEU A 248 18.13 0.98 31.66
N PRO A 249 17.17 0.08 31.89
CA PRO A 249 16.27 -0.32 30.82
C PRO A 249 15.46 0.91 30.41
N ILE A 250 15.45 1.22 29.11
CA ILE A 250 14.41 2.11 28.59
C ILE A 250 13.16 1.26 28.66
N SER A 251 12.21 1.62 29.54
CA SER A 251 10.98 0.85 29.71
C SER A 251 10.39 0.57 28.35
N GLU A 252 10.19 -0.71 28.07
CA GLU A 252 9.52 -1.20 26.89
C GLU A 252 8.07 -0.71 27.05
N VAL A 253 7.76 0.48 26.53
CA VAL A 253 6.38 0.91 26.36
C VAL A 253 5.70 -0.25 25.65
N SER A 254 4.53 -0.64 26.16
CA SER A 254 3.67 -1.81 25.86
C SER A 254 3.32 -2.01 24.37
N ALA A 255 4.29 -1.88 23.48
CA ALA A 255 4.12 -1.69 22.04
C ALA A 255 3.54 -2.94 21.39
N ASN A 256 3.78 -4.12 21.98
CA ASN A 256 3.20 -5.38 21.52
C ASN A 256 1.67 -5.33 21.45
N ASP A 257 1.00 -4.77 22.46
CA ASP A 257 -0.47 -4.68 22.49
C ASP A 257 -1.01 -3.61 21.53
N ASP A 258 -0.26 -2.52 21.33
CA ASP A 258 -0.70 -1.43 20.46
C ASP A 258 -0.53 -1.75 18.97
N PHE A 259 0.47 -2.55 18.58
CA PHE A 259 0.61 -2.98 17.19
C PHE A 259 -0.55 -3.88 16.73
N PHE A 260 -1.02 -4.78 17.59
CA PHE A 260 -2.16 -5.61 17.25
C PHE A 260 -3.42 -4.77 17.06
N LYS A 261 -3.68 -3.81 17.96
CA LYS A 261 -4.79 -2.86 17.83
C LYS A 261 -4.72 -2.04 16.55
N ILE A 262 -3.53 -1.56 16.20
CA ILE A 262 -3.31 -0.83 14.93
C ILE A 262 -3.64 -1.72 13.73
N LYS A 263 -3.14 -2.96 13.70
CA LYS A 263 -3.45 -3.93 12.64
C LYS A 263 -4.95 -4.21 12.55
N GLU A 264 -5.62 -4.35 13.68
CA GLU A 264 -7.05 -4.65 13.73
C GLU A 264 -7.91 -3.46 13.27
N ALA A 265 -7.59 -2.24 13.70
CA ALA A 265 -8.23 -1.02 13.22
C ALA A 265 -8.00 -0.83 11.71
N SER A 266 -6.76 -0.92 11.24
CA SER A 266 -6.42 -0.85 9.81
C SER A 266 -7.20 -1.88 8.98
N ARG A 267 -7.34 -3.12 9.48
CA ARG A 267 -8.11 -4.16 8.79
C ARG A 267 -9.59 -3.78 8.63
N ILE A 268 -10.19 -3.17 9.65
CA ILE A 268 -11.60 -2.74 9.62
C ILE A 268 -11.77 -1.62 8.59
N ASP A 269 -10.91 -0.61 8.60
CA ASP A 269 -10.97 0.51 7.66
C ASP A 269 -10.80 0.06 6.20
N ILE A 270 -9.82 -0.82 5.95
CA ILE A 270 -9.59 -1.41 4.62
C ILE A 270 -10.82 -2.22 4.18
N ALA A 271 -11.40 -3.03 5.08
CA ALA A 271 -12.57 -3.83 4.76
C ALA A 271 -13.80 -2.96 4.49
N ALA A 272 -13.98 -1.86 5.23
CA ALA A 272 -15.06 -0.91 5.04
C ALA A 272 -14.96 -0.19 3.69
N ALA A 273 -13.75 0.26 3.31
CA ALA A 273 -13.52 0.93 2.04
C ALA A 273 -13.73 0.00 0.83
N HIS A 274 -13.35 -1.28 0.96
CA HIS A 274 -13.58 -2.27 -0.09
C HIS A 274 -14.97 -2.91 -0.08
N ARG A 275 -15.69 -2.83 1.04
CA ARG A 275 -16.99 -3.49 1.27
C ARG A 275 -16.97 -5.00 0.99
N VAL A 276 -15.82 -5.65 1.20
CA VAL A 276 -15.65 -7.10 1.02
C VAL A 276 -15.80 -7.80 2.38
N PRO A 277 -16.68 -8.81 2.49
CA PRO A 277 -16.76 -9.64 3.69
C PRO A 277 -15.40 -10.28 4.04
N PRO A 278 -14.91 -10.16 5.29
CA PRO A 278 -13.60 -10.70 5.71
C PRO A 278 -13.37 -12.18 5.38
N GLN A 279 -14.43 -12.97 5.43
CA GLN A 279 -14.45 -14.40 5.12
C GLN A 279 -14.03 -14.68 3.68
N LEU A 280 -14.47 -13.83 2.74
CA LEU A 280 -14.11 -13.95 1.31
C LEU A 280 -12.65 -13.54 1.05
N MET A 281 -12.05 -12.77 1.96
CA MET A 281 -10.62 -12.42 1.92
C MET A 281 -9.72 -13.48 2.57
N GLY A 282 -10.30 -14.59 3.07
CA GLY A 282 -9.57 -15.63 3.78
C GLY A 282 -9.25 -15.30 5.24
N ALA A 283 -9.95 -14.34 5.85
CA ALA A 283 -9.79 -14.03 7.27
C ALA A 283 -10.46 -15.09 8.15
N SER A 284 -9.80 -15.47 9.24
CA SER A 284 -10.38 -16.30 10.30
C SER A 284 -11.00 -15.44 11.40
N PRO A 285 -12.14 -15.83 11.98
CA PRO A 285 -12.74 -15.08 13.08
C PRO A 285 -11.85 -15.16 14.33
N THR A 286 -11.76 -14.06 15.06
CA THR A 286 -10.99 -13.95 16.31
C THR A 286 -11.84 -14.16 17.56
N ASN A 287 -13.17 -14.21 17.42
CA ASN A 287 -14.13 -14.36 18.52
C ASN A 287 -14.99 -15.64 18.37
N ALA A 288 -15.55 -16.10 19.49
CA ALA A 288 -16.37 -17.32 19.53
C ALA A 288 -17.70 -17.20 18.75
N ALA A 289 -18.19 -15.98 18.52
CA ALA A 289 -19.40 -15.72 17.74
C ALA A 289 -19.21 -15.96 16.23
N GLY A 290 -17.96 -15.99 15.76
CA GLY A 290 -17.66 -16.20 14.35
C GLY A 290 -18.17 -15.08 13.45
N PHE A 291 -18.33 -15.43 12.18
CA PHE A 291 -18.57 -14.50 11.08
C PHE A 291 -20.00 -14.56 10.52
N GLY A 292 -20.87 -15.38 11.12
CA GLY A 292 -22.23 -15.64 10.63
C GLY A 292 -22.27 -16.50 9.37
N ASP A 293 -23.37 -16.39 8.63
CA ASP A 293 -23.66 -17.18 7.42
C ASP A 293 -22.87 -16.64 6.21
N LEU A 294 -21.90 -17.43 5.75
CA LEU A 294 -21.04 -17.12 4.62
C LEU A 294 -21.81 -16.97 3.30
N ILE A 295 -22.83 -17.80 3.08
CA ILE A 295 -23.58 -17.80 1.82
C ILE A 295 -24.39 -16.52 1.73
N LYS A 296 -25.06 -16.11 2.82
CA LYS A 296 -25.81 -14.85 2.85
C LYS A 296 -24.89 -13.65 2.65
N ALA A 297 -23.73 -13.62 3.31
CA ALA A 297 -22.75 -12.55 3.12
C ALA A 297 -22.25 -12.48 1.67
N ALA A 298 -21.97 -13.63 1.05
CA ALA A 298 -21.57 -13.70 -0.35
C ALA A 298 -22.67 -13.27 -1.32
N ARG A 299 -23.94 -13.58 -1.04
CA ARG A 299 -25.10 -13.13 -1.83
C ARG A 299 -25.25 -11.61 -1.80
N VAL A 300 -25.21 -11.01 -0.60
CA VAL A 300 -25.30 -9.55 -0.43
C VAL A 300 -24.12 -8.86 -1.13
N PHE A 301 -22.92 -9.39 -0.96
CA PHE A 301 -21.72 -8.89 -1.65
C PHE A 301 -21.86 -8.99 -3.18
N ALA A 302 -22.35 -10.11 -3.71
CA ALA A 302 -22.53 -10.26 -5.14
C ALA A 302 -23.53 -9.25 -5.72
N VAL A 303 -24.66 -9.04 -5.05
CA VAL A 303 -25.70 -8.10 -5.51
C VAL A 303 -25.25 -6.65 -5.40
N ASN A 304 -24.61 -6.26 -4.29
CA ASN A 304 -24.32 -4.85 -4.01
C ASN A 304 -22.96 -4.38 -4.52
N GLU A 305 -21.98 -5.28 -4.68
CA GLU A 305 -20.63 -4.92 -5.15
C GLU A 305 -20.34 -5.44 -6.55
N LEU A 306 -20.63 -6.71 -6.82
CA LEU A 306 -20.19 -7.34 -8.07
C LEU A 306 -21.11 -7.03 -9.24
N MET A 307 -22.43 -7.04 -9.06
CA MET A 307 -23.36 -6.70 -10.14
C MET A 307 -23.19 -5.26 -10.63
N PRO A 308 -23.02 -4.22 -9.77
CA PRO A 308 -22.72 -2.88 -10.26
C PRO A 308 -21.42 -2.83 -11.08
N LEU A 309 -20.36 -3.51 -10.63
CA LEU A 309 -19.12 -3.63 -11.40
C LEU A 309 -19.33 -4.33 -12.75
N GLN A 310 -20.16 -5.37 -12.81
CA GLN A 310 -20.54 -6.01 -14.07
C GLN A 310 -21.27 -5.02 -14.99
N GLN A 311 -22.23 -4.24 -14.46
CA GLN A 311 -22.96 -3.22 -15.23
C GLN A 311 -22.02 -2.15 -15.78
N THR A 312 -21.07 -1.66 -14.98
CA THR A 312 -20.03 -0.73 -15.44
C THR A 312 -19.23 -1.31 -16.60
N MET A 313 -18.87 -2.59 -16.55
CA MET A 313 -18.15 -3.26 -17.64
C MET A 313 -19.00 -3.48 -18.90
N LEU A 314 -20.33 -3.60 -18.77
CA LEU A 314 -21.23 -3.77 -19.92
C LEU A 314 -21.28 -2.54 -20.84
N GLN A 315 -20.91 -1.35 -20.35
CA GLN A 315 -20.80 -0.12 -21.17
C GLN A 315 -19.87 -0.30 -22.39
N ILE A 316 -18.93 -1.25 -22.33
CA ILE A 316 -18.05 -1.60 -23.46
C ILE A 316 -18.86 -2.13 -24.65
N ASN A 317 -19.94 -2.87 -24.41
CA ASN A 317 -20.81 -3.36 -25.48
C ASN A 317 -21.53 -2.21 -26.19
N ASP A 318 -22.02 -1.23 -25.42
CA ASP A 318 -22.68 -0.04 -25.97
C ASP A 318 -21.72 0.76 -26.84
N TRP A 319 -20.48 0.93 -26.39
CA TRP A 319 -19.43 1.58 -27.17
C TRP A 319 -19.05 0.79 -28.44
N LEU A 320 -19.00 -0.54 -28.37
CA LEU A 320 -18.69 -1.39 -29.53
C LEU A 320 -19.83 -1.45 -30.55
N GLY A 321 -21.08 -1.37 -30.08
CA GLY A 321 -22.29 -1.75 -30.81
C GLY A 321 -22.42 -3.26 -31.02
N GLU A 322 -21.75 -4.08 -30.19
CA GLU A 322 -21.71 -5.54 -30.27
C GLU A 322 -21.62 -6.14 -28.86
N GLU A 323 -22.37 -7.21 -28.59
CA GLU A 323 -22.37 -7.89 -27.30
C GLU A 323 -21.14 -8.80 -27.16
N VAL A 324 -20.06 -8.26 -26.58
CA VAL A 324 -18.80 -8.98 -26.32
C VAL A 324 -18.67 -9.39 -24.86
N ILE A 325 -19.00 -8.48 -23.94
CA ILE A 325 -18.96 -8.74 -22.50
C ILE A 325 -20.29 -9.30 -22.04
N ARG A 326 -20.26 -10.52 -21.50
CA ARG A 326 -21.43 -11.21 -20.98
C ARG A 326 -21.07 -11.91 -19.68
N PHE A 327 -22.03 -11.98 -18.78
CA PHE A 327 -21.87 -12.64 -17.49
C PHE A 327 -22.92 -13.73 -17.33
N LYS A 328 -22.52 -14.84 -16.72
CA LYS A 328 -23.45 -15.83 -16.17
C LYS A 328 -23.76 -15.47 -14.71
N ASP A 329 -24.89 -15.95 -14.22
CA ASP A 329 -25.27 -15.78 -12.82
C ASP A 329 -24.18 -16.34 -11.89
N TYR A 330 -23.94 -15.62 -10.80
CA TYR A 330 -23.08 -16.12 -9.74
C TYR A 330 -23.79 -17.29 -9.05
N SER A 331 -23.16 -18.45 -9.00
CA SER A 331 -23.81 -19.70 -8.58
C SER A 331 -24.43 -19.66 -7.18
N LEU A 332 -23.87 -18.84 -6.27
CA LEU A 332 -24.39 -18.68 -4.92
C LEU A 332 -25.69 -17.86 -4.85
N LEU A 333 -26.10 -17.21 -5.93
CA LEU A 333 -27.38 -16.49 -6.02
C LEU A 333 -28.55 -17.39 -6.40
N LYS A 334 -28.29 -18.63 -6.82
CA LYS A 334 -29.35 -19.61 -7.03
C LYS A 334 -29.85 -20.06 -5.66
N ASP A 335 -31.17 -20.02 -5.46
CA ASP A 335 -31.76 -20.67 -4.29
C ASP A 335 -31.52 -22.17 -4.41
N GLU A 336 -31.09 -22.78 -3.30
CA GLU A 336 -31.07 -24.24 -3.19
C GLU A 336 -32.53 -24.67 -3.04
N ASP A 337 -33.08 -25.34 -4.05
CA ASP A 337 -34.38 -26.03 -3.99
C ASP A 337 -34.35 -27.19 -2.96
#